data_AF-A0A8T4EFX4-F1
#
_entry.id   AF-A0A8T4EFX4-F1
#
_cell.length_a   1.000
_cell.length_b   1.000
_cell.length_c   1.000
_cell.angle_alpha   90.00
_cell.angle_beta   90.00
_cell.angle_gamma   90.00
#
_symmetry.space_group_name_H-M   'P 1'
#
loop_
_entity.id
_entity.type
_entity.pdbx_description
1 polymer ?
#
loop_
_entity_poly.entity_id
_entity_poly.type
_entity_poly.pdbx_seq_one_letter_code
_entity_poly.pdbx_strand_id
1 'polypeptide(L)'
;MRIKAVLRDIEILKMEPGSKERILASAKKNLDRVINWPSLLKVMGLTFDERIKMLQELRHTKLHIWLVKDADQHLIFLTESENAQPEISGYAWQ
;
A
#
# COMPACT_ATOMS: atom_id res chain seq x y z
N MET A 1 16.20 5.65 8.20
CA MET A 1 15.05 5.00 7.53
C MET A 1 15.29 4.95 6.03
N ARG A 2 15.02 3.82 5.38
CA ARG A 2 15.16 3.68 3.91
C ARG A 2 13.79 3.44 3.30
N ILE A 3 13.24 4.44 2.61
CA ILE A 3 12.05 4.27 1.77
C ILE A 3 12.38 3.19 0.74
N LYS A 4 11.63 2.09 0.75
CA LYS A 4 11.87 0.97 -0.16
C LYS A 4 11.18 1.23 -1.49
N ALA A 5 11.75 0.71 -2.57
CA ALA A 5 11.06 0.69 -3.85
C ALA A 5 9.84 -0.25 -3.78
N VAL A 6 8.76 0.14 -4.45
CA VAL A 6 7.57 -0.69 -4.65
C VAL A 6 7.97 -1.90 -5.48
N LEU A 7 7.68 -3.09 -4.97
CA LEU A 7 7.85 -4.33 -5.71
C LEU A 7 6.77 -4.43 -6.77
N ARG A 8 7.19 -4.72 -8.01
CA ARG A 8 6.33 -4.92 -9.17
C ARG A 8 6.41 -6.38 -9.58
N ASP A 9 5.31 -6.91 -10.11
CA ASP A 9 5.20 -8.30 -10.53
C ASP A 9 4.41 -8.35 -11.84
N ILE A 10 4.96 -9.03 -12.85
CA ILE A 10 4.36 -9.03 -14.19
C ILE A 10 2.99 -9.71 -14.20
N GLU A 11 2.78 -10.70 -13.33
CA GLU A 11 1.48 -11.39 -13.23
C GLU A 11 0.43 -10.48 -12.60
N ILE A 12 0.83 -9.65 -11.60
CA ILE A 12 -0.04 -8.62 -11.03
C ILE A 12 -0.40 -7.56 -12.08
N LEU A 13 0.56 -7.16 -12.93
CA LEU A 13 0.32 -6.13 -13.96
C LEU A 13 -0.62 -6.59 -15.09
N LYS A 14 -0.75 -7.90 -15.31
CA LYS A 14 -1.72 -8.52 -16.24
C LYS A 14 -3.14 -8.55 -15.70
N MET A 15 -3.34 -8.40 -14.38
CA MET A 15 -4.66 -8.31 -13.77
C MET A 15 -5.37 -7.02 -14.18
N GLU A 16 -6.71 -7.03 -14.16
CA GLU A 16 -7.51 -5.86 -14.50
C GLU A 16 -7.11 -4.64 -13.64
N PRO A 17 -6.77 -3.49 -14.26
CA PRO A 17 -6.41 -2.27 -13.53
C PRO A 17 -7.48 -1.85 -12.53
N GLY A 18 -7.08 -1.61 -11.29
CA GLY A 18 -7.98 -1.18 -10.22
C GLY A 18 -8.96 -2.25 -9.74
N SER A 19 -8.81 -3.51 -10.16
CA SER A 19 -9.62 -4.61 -9.62
C SER A 19 -9.21 -4.94 -8.19
N LYS A 20 -10.14 -5.55 -7.45
CA LYS A 20 -9.91 -5.97 -6.06
C LYS A 20 -8.74 -6.95 -5.96
N GLU A 21 -8.66 -7.89 -6.89
CA GLU A 21 -7.62 -8.91 -6.97
C GLU A 21 -6.24 -8.27 -7.13
N ARG A 22 -6.13 -7.29 -8.04
CA ARG A 22 -4.89 -6.58 -8.30
C ARG A 22 -4.46 -5.73 -7.10
N ILE A 23 -5.41 -5.05 -6.45
CA ILE A 23 -5.17 -4.26 -5.23
C ILE A 23 -4.63 -5.16 -4.11
N LEU A 24 -5.31 -6.27 -3.83
CA LEU A 24 -4.89 -7.23 -2.81
C LEU A 24 -3.53 -7.84 -3.10
N ALA A 25 -3.29 -8.29 -4.33
CA ALA A 25 -2.01 -8.88 -4.72
C ALA A 25 -0.86 -7.86 -4.59
N SER A 26 -1.09 -6.61 -5.03
CA SER A 26 -0.09 -5.54 -4.92
C SER A 26 0.23 -5.19 -3.47
N ALA A 27 -0.79 -5.12 -2.62
CA ALA A 27 -0.65 -4.89 -1.18
C ALA A 27 0.18 -6.00 -0.51
N LYS A 28 -0.20 -7.27 -0.73
CA LYS A 28 0.49 -8.45 -0.17
C LYS A 28 1.94 -8.57 -0.62
N LYS A 29 2.25 -8.24 -1.87
CA LYS A 29 3.63 -8.23 -2.38
C LYS A 29 4.51 -7.20 -1.65
N ASN A 30 3.91 -6.17 -1.06
CA ASN A 30 4.61 -5.04 -0.46
C ASN A 30 4.46 -4.96 1.07
N LEU A 31 4.07 -6.05 1.74
CA LEU A 31 3.99 -6.10 3.20
C LEU A 31 5.33 -5.77 3.87
N ASP A 32 5.24 -5.17 5.06
CA ASP A 32 6.35 -4.85 5.95
C ASP A 32 7.42 -3.95 5.30
N ARG A 33 6.97 -3.11 4.36
CA ARG A 33 7.80 -2.15 3.65
C ARG A 33 7.15 -0.79 3.69
N VAL A 34 7.88 0.20 4.19
CA VAL A 34 7.50 1.60 3.98
C VAL A 34 7.84 1.95 2.53
N ILE A 35 6.82 2.26 1.75
CA ILE A 35 6.93 2.54 0.32
C ILE A 35 6.13 3.80 -0.06
N ASN A 36 6.47 4.37 -1.22
CA ASN A 36 5.75 5.51 -1.77
C ASN A 36 4.32 5.09 -2.21
N TRP A 37 3.31 5.73 -1.61
CA TRP A 37 1.91 5.38 -1.83
C TRP A 37 1.43 5.67 -3.26
N PRO A 38 1.73 6.84 -3.87
CA PRO A 38 1.42 7.07 -5.29
C PRO A 38 2.01 6.01 -6.23
N SER A 39 3.22 5.54 -5.94
CA SER A 39 3.87 4.49 -6.73
C SER A 39 3.18 3.14 -6.57
N LEU A 40 2.69 2.81 -5.36
CA LEU A 40 1.91 1.60 -5.12
C LEU A 40 0.57 1.65 -5.89
N LEU A 41 -0.12 2.79 -5.85
CA LEU A 41 -1.39 2.98 -6.56
C LEU A 41 -1.23 2.76 -8.07
N LYS A 42 -0.13 3.25 -8.67
CA LYS A 42 0.18 2.98 -10.08
C LYS A 42 0.31 1.49 -10.39
N VAL A 43 0.91 0.70 -9.50
CA VAL A 43 1.00 -0.77 -9.67
C VAL A 43 -0.38 -1.40 -9.58
N MET A 44 -1.25 -0.89 -8.72
CA MET A 44 -2.65 -1.32 -8.60
C MET A 44 -3.52 -0.90 -9.79
N GLY A 45 -3.03 -0.04 -10.68
CA GLY A 45 -3.83 0.53 -11.77
C GLY A 45 -4.78 1.64 -11.29
N LEU A 46 -4.43 2.32 -10.20
CA LEU A 46 -5.17 3.43 -9.62
C LEU A 46 -4.37 4.74 -9.73
N THR A 47 -5.11 5.84 -9.81
CA THR A 47 -4.57 7.19 -9.62
C THR A 47 -4.52 7.57 -8.14
N PHE A 48 -3.88 8.69 -7.82
CA PHE A 48 -3.83 9.18 -6.43
C PHE A 48 -5.21 9.61 -5.91
N ASP A 49 -6.10 10.09 -6.78
CA ASP A 49 -7.46 10.48 -6.39
C ASP A 49 -8.33 9.26 -6.04
N GLU A 50 -8.00 8.10 -6.61
CA GLU A 50 -8.65 6.83 -6.33
C GLU A 50 -8.09 6.10 -5.09
N ARG A 51 -7.20 6.74 -4.31
CA ARG A 51 -6.60 6.13 -3.11
C ARG A 51 -7.63 5.62 -2.09
N ILE A 52 -8.81 6.24 -2.03
CA ILE A 52 -9.90 5.79 -1.15
C ILE A 52 -10.44 4.42 -1.59
N LYS A 53 -10.47 4.14 -2.90
CA LYS A 53 -10.88 2.82 -3.43
C LYS A 53 -9.95 1.72 -2.91
N MET A 54 -8.63 1.95 -2.92
CA MET A 54 -7.68 1.02 -2.31
C MET A 54 -8.03 0.75 -0.84
N LEU A 55 -8.23 1.80 -0.05
CA LEU A 55 -8.55 1.65 1.37
C LEU A 55 -9.86 0.88 1.57
N GLN A 56 -10.90 1.18 0.78
CA GLN A 56 -12.18 0.48 0.82
C GLN A 56 -12.06 -1.02 0.49
N GLU A 57 -11.24 -1.39 -0.48
CA GLU A 57 -11.00 -2.80 -0.84
C GLU A 57 -10.20 -3.54 0.23
N LEU A 58 -9.28 -2.85 0.92
CA LEU A 58 -8.44 -3.43 1.96
C LEU A 58 -9.08 -3.42 3.36
N ARG A 59 -10.17 -2.68 3.58
CA ARG A 59 -10.81 -2.54 4.90
C ARG A 59 -11.34 -3.85 5.49
N HIS A 60 -11.61 -4.82 4.62
CA HIS A 60 -12.16 -6.13 4.99
C HIS A 60 -11.08 -7.21 5.11
N THR A 61 -9.82 -6.81 5.07
CA THR A 61 -8.67 -7.71 5.15
C THR A 61 -8.06 -7.66 6.55
N LYS A 62 -7.12 -8.57 6.82
CA LYS A 62 -6.32 -8.54 8.06
C LYS A 62 -5.15 -7.55 7.99
N LEU A 63 -5.13 -6.66 6.99
CA LEU A 63 -4.03 -5.71 6.82
C LEU A 63 -4.22 -4.51 7.72
N HIS A 64 -3.23 -4.23 8.56
CA HIS A 64 -3.07 -2.94 9.21
C HIS A 64 -2.45 -1.96 8.23
N ILE A 65 -3.00 -0.74 8.18
CA ILE A 65 -2.60 0.28 7.21
C ILE A 65 -2.13 1.52 7.95
N TRP A 66 -0.87 1.87 7.74
CA TRP A 66 -0.27 3.07 8.29
C TRP A 66 0.01 4.06 7.18
N LEU A 67 -0.54 5.26 7.32
CA LEU A 67 -0.29 6.38 6.44
C LEU A 67 0.83 7.22 7.05
N VAL A 68 1.91 7.42 6.30
CA VAL A 68 3.08 8.13 6.81
C VAL A 68 3.39 9.30 5.89
N LYS A 69 3.84 10.42 6.48
CA LYS A 69 4.31 11.58 5.75
C LYS A 69 5.74 11.89 6.19
N ASP A 70 6.67 11.86 5.24
CA ASP A 70 8.07 12.19 5.46
C ASP A 70 8.60 13.02 4.29
N ALA A 71 9.25 14.15 4.57
CA ALA A 71 9.84 15.06 3.57
C ALA A 71 8.95 15.28 2.32
N ASP A 72 7.67 15.63 2.55
CA ASP A 72 6.63 15.85 1.52
C ASP A 72 6.23 14.63 0.66
N GLN A 73 6.66 13.43 1.04
CA GLN A 73 6.23 12.19 0.41
C GLN A 73 5.03 11.57 1.13
N HIS A 74 4.05 11.12 0.35
CA HIS A 74 3.00 10.24 0.82
C HIS A 74 3.51 8.80 0.83
N LEU A 75 3.69 8.27 2.04
CA LEU A 75 4.18 6.92 2.28
C LEU A 75 3.07 6.06 2.88
N ILE A 76 3.19 4.76 2.66
CA ILE A 76 2.29 3.76 3.22
C ILE A 76 3.09 2.57 3.72
N PHE A 77 2.62 2.00 4.82
CA PHE A 77 3.11 0.74 5.38
C PHE A 77 1.91 -0.17 5.60
N LEU A 78 2.03 -1.40 5.09
CA LEU A 78 1.00 -2.44 5.15
C LEU A 78 1.59 -3.62 5.88
N THR A 79 0.85 -4.22 6.81
CA THR A 79 1.31 -5.39 7.55
C THR A 79 0.13 -6.27 7.96
N GLU A 80 0.35 -7.57 8.11
CA GLU A 80 -0.62 -8.49 8.74
C GLU A 80 -0.33 -8.69 10.23
N SER A 81 0.75 -8.08 10.76
CA SER A 81 1.13 -8.20 12.18
C SER A 81 0.50 -7.09 13.01
N GLU A 82 -0.29 -7.46 14.02
CA GLU A 82 -0.99 -6.54 14.92
C GLU A 82 -0.05 -5.57 15.66
N ASN A 83 1.19 -5.98 15.89
CA ASN A 83 2.18 -5.18 16.64
C ASN A 83 3.21 -4.50 15.73
N ALA A 84 3.17 -4.74 14.42
CA ALA A 84 4.13 -4.12 13.51
C ALA A 84 3.73 -2.67 13.23
N GLN A 85 4.66 -1.76 13.51
CA GLN A 85 4.52 -0.34 13.25
C GLN A 85 5.62 0.11 12.30
N PRO A 86 5.36 1.12 11.45
CA PRO A 86 6.42 1.73 10.68
C PRO A 86 7.45 2.36 11.62
N GLU A 87 8.72 2.38 11.22
CA GLU A 87 9.82 3.02 11.98
C GLU A 87 9.64 4.54 12.18
N ILE A 88 8.66 5.13 11.49
CA ILE A 88 8.36 6.56 11.44
C ILE A 88 6.95 6.78 11.98
N SER A 89 6.75 7.88 12.70
CA SER A 89 5.42 8.29 13.15
C SER A 89 4.45 8.38 11.97
N GLY A 90 3.39 7.58 12.05
CA GLY A 90 2.33 7.52 11.06
C GLY A 90 0.97 7.51 11.73
N TYR A 91 -0.05 7.72 10.91
CA TYR A 91 -1.44 7.55 11.32
C TYR A 91 -1.87 6.12 10.98
N ALA A 92 -2.24 5.34 11.99
CA ALA A 92 -2.92 4.06 11.80
C ALA A 92 -4.34 4.33 11.30
N TRP A 93 -4.64 3.89 10.08
CA TRP A 93 -5.98 3.99 9.51
C TRP A 93 -6.88 2.83 9.95
N GLN A 94 -6.31 1.62 10.02
CA GLN A 94 -6.91 0.40 10.57
C GLN A 94 -5.83 -0.49 11.17
#